data_AF-A0ABD0R710-F1
#
_entry.id   AF-A0ABD0R710-F1
#
_cell.length_a   1.000
_cell.length_b   1.000
_cell.length_c   1.000
_cell.angle_alpha   90.00
_cell.angle_beta   90.00
_cell.angle_gamma   90.00
#
_symmetry.space_group_name_H-M   'P 1'
#
loop_
_entity.id
_entity.type
_entity.pdbx_description
1 polymer ?
#
loop_
_entity_poly.entity_id
_entity_poly.type
_entity_poly.pdbx_seq_one_letter_code
_entity_poly.pdbx_strand_id
1 'polypeptide(L)'
;MMDSKSDAPEDRLSDAATLLDKTTADYLKTINPSRKTLSSLEAKIIFGVLDECIHQTEIVSPLHTLLNSSEVFSPSLEEEVVKALKEYQRLGEKYQAMVLDSSLDQSELKEQLAKSTKAVQDSFRNIMRLLKATPTTREVLESIEPNTGGKTKSQKLTDGLCELIEIVLERLLTADAEERERREMMLKVSLRLSANQDLIDSLEKDVYMAIKDKDTE
;
A
#
# COMPACT_ATOMS: atom_id res chain seq x y z
N MET A 1 -54.82 -12.17 -62.12
CA MET A 1 -55.38 -12.37 -60.77
C MET A 1 -55.15 -13.83 -60.42
N MET A 2 -54.31 -14.24 -59.48
CA MET A 2 -53.69 -13.53 -58.35
C MET A 2 -52.27 -14.08 -58.13
N ASP A 3 -51.32 -13.18 -57.87
CA ASP A 3 -49.96 -13.47 -57.44
C ASP A 3 -49.96 -13.88 -55.96
N SER A 4 -49.31 -15.00 -55.62
CA SER A 4 -48.98 -15.37 -54.24
C SER A 4 -47.47 -15.39 -54.07
N LYS A 5 -46.98 -14.30 -53.49
CA LYS A 5 -45.59 -13.98 -53.21
C LYS A 5 -45.14 -14.67 -51.93
N SER A 6 -43.98 -15.33 -52.03
CA SER A 6 -43.13 -15.77 -50.91
C SER A 6 -42.86 -14.60 -49.96
N ASP A 7 -43.05 -14.81 -48.66
CA ASP A 7 -42.44 -13.94 -47.66
C ASP A 7 -42.16 -14.73 -46.37
N ALA A 8 -40.88 -14.96 -46.12
CA ALA A 8 -40.35 -15.31 -44.81
C ALA A 8 -39.87 -14.00 -44.18
N PRO A 9 -40.16 -13.70 -42.89
CA PRO A 9 -39.49 -12.62 -42.21
C PRO A 9 -38.35 -13.17 -41.35
N GLU A 10 -37.15 -13.06 -41.91
CA GLU A 10 -35.90 -12.83 -41.19
C GLU A 10 -36.05 -11.57 -40.31
N ASP A 11 -36.46 -11.69 -39.05
CA ASP A 11 -36.41 -10.51 -38.16
C ASP A 11 -36.33 -10.84 -36.66
N ARG A 12 -35.43 -11.75 -36.28
CA ARG A 12 -35.12 -12.01 -34.86
C ARG A 12 -33.65 -11.93 -34.49
N LEU A 13 -32.80 -11.45 -35.41
CA LEU A 13 -31.36 -11.32 -35.19
C LEU A 13 -30.91 -9.86 -34.95
N SER A 14 -31.79 -8.87 -35.08
CA SER A 14 -31.39 -7.45 -34.98
C SER A 14 -31.42 -6.87 -33.55
N ASP A 15 -32.06 -7.53 -32.58
CA ASP A 15 -32.23 -6.96 -31.22
C ASP A 15 -31.09 -7.30 -30.24
N ALA A 16 -30.11 -8.12 -30.64
CA ALA A 16 -28.96 -8.45 -29.79
C ALA A 16 -27.75 -7.52 -29.97
N ALA A 17 -27.79 -6.59 -30.95
CA ALA A 17 -26.61 -5.84 -31.39
C ALA A 17 -26.41 -4.46 -30.72
N THR A 18 -27.36 -3.96 -29.92
CA THR A 18 -27.35 -2.54 -29.51
C THR A 18 -26.82 -2.27 -28.09
N LEU A 19 -26.03 -3.18 -27.49
CA LEU A 19 -25.39 -2.94 -26.18
C LEU A 19 -23.98 -3.54 -26.06
N LEU A 20 -23.10 -3.28 -27.04
CA LEU A 20 -21.68 -3.57 -26.85
C LEU A 20 -20.79 -2.61 -27.63
N ASP A 21 -20.49 -1.46 -27.06
CA ASP A 21 -19.34 -0.66 -27.48
C ASP A 21 -18.48 -0.27 -26.28
N LYS A 22 -17.97 -1.29 -25.61
CA LYS A 22 -16.74 -1.19 -24.81
C LYS A 22 -15.76 -2.18 -25.41
N THR A 23 -14.61 -1.68 -25.85
CA THR A 23 -13.62 -2.50 -26.56
C THR A 23 -12.96 -3.46 -25.57
N THR A 24 -12.45 -4.61 -26.03
CA THR A 24 -11.60 -5.52 -25.22
C THR A 24 -10.46 -4.79 -24.49
N ALA A 25 -9.96 -3.69 -25.05
CA ALA A 25 -8.97 -2.81 -24.42
C ALA A 25 -9.49 -2.07 -23.18
N ASP A 26 -10.77 -1.68 -23.15
CA ASP A 26 -11.40 -1.01 -22.00
C ASP A 26 -11.60 -2.01 -20.87
N TYR A 27 -11.99 -3.24 -21.22
CA TYR A 27 -12.09 -4.34 -20.26
C TYR A 27 -10.76 -4.69 -19.61
N LEU A 28 -9.65 -4.67 -20.37
CA LEU A 28 -8.31 -4.91 -19.82
C LEU A 28 -7.83 -3.80 -18.87
N LYS A 29 -8.29 -2.56 -19.03
CA LYS A 29 -8.01 -1.45 -18.11
C LYS A 29 -8.79 -1.58 -16.80
N THR A 30 -10.02 -2.08 -16.84
CA THR A 30 -10.85 -2.39 -15.66
C THR A 30 -10.28 -3.58 -14.86
N ILE A 31 -9.51 -4.46 -15.50
CA ILE A 31 -8.97 -5.67 -14.86
C ILE A 31 -7.65 -5.41 -14.13
N ASN A 32 -6.90 -4.37 -14.50
CA ASN A 32 -5.55 -4.12 -13.99
C ASN A 32 -5.45 -2.76 -13.28
N PRO A 33 -5.71 -2.69 -11.96
CA PRO A 33 -5.63 -1.45 -11.19
C PRO A 33 -4.20 -0.90 -11.12
N SER A 34 -3.18 -1.73 -11.32
CA SER A 34 -1.75 -1.36 -11.30
C SER A 34 -1.35 -0.35 -12.38
N ARG A 35 -2.21 -0.11 -13.38
CA ARG A 35 -1.99 0.89 -14.45
C ARG A 35 -2.57 2.27 -14.13
N LYS A 36 -3.20 2.44 -12.96
CA LYS A 36 -3.89 3.67 -12.58
C LYS A 36 -3.03 4.49 -11.63
N THR A 37 -3.03 5.79 -11.86
CA THR A 37 -2.42 6.77 -10.95
C THR A 37 -3.50 7.36 -10.05
N LEU A 38 -3.20 7.61 -8.78
CA LEU A 38 -4.10 8.30 -7.86
C LEU A 38 -4.44 9.69 -8.40
N SER A 39 -5.67 9.90 -8.87
CA SER A 39 -6.13 11.18 -9.41
C SER A 39 -6.80 12.06 -8.34
N SER A 40 -7.48 11.43 -7.38
CA SER A 40 -8.09 12.11 -6.22
C SER A 40 -7.04 12.65 -5.25
N LEU A 41 -7.30 13.85 -4.73
CA LEU A 41 -6.46 14.49 -3.72
C LEU A 41 -6.53 13.72 -2.40
N GLU A 42 -7.71 13.27 -1.99
CA GLU A 42 -7.94 12.48 -0.79
C GLU A 42 -7.13 11.19 -0.83
N ALA A 43 -7.11 10.51 -1.97
CA ALA A 43 -6.35 9.29 -2.17
C ALA A 43 -4.83 9.53 -2.07
N LYS A 44 -4.34 10.65 -2.61
CA LYS A 44 -2.93 11.07 -2.47
C LYS A 44 -2.58 11.40 -1.02
N ILE A 45 -3.48 12.03 -0.26
CA ILE A 45 -3.29 12.33 1.16
C ILE A 45 -3.20 11.03 1.96
N ILE A 46 -4.12 10.10 1.75
CA ILE A 46 -4.11 8.80 2.45
C ILE A 46 -2.78 8.06 2.18
N PHE A 47 -2.37 7.99 0.91
CA PHE A 47 -1.09 7.38 0.54
C PHE A 47 0.09 8.11 1.19
N GLY A 48 0.12 9.45 1.15
CA GLY A 48 1.18 10.25 1.74
C GLY A 48 1.28 10.11 3.26
N VAL A 49 0.16 9.92 3.98
CA VAL A 49 0.19 9.64 5.42
C VAL A 49 0.83 8.28 5.70
N LEU A 50 0.52 7.25 4.91
CA LEU A 50 1.12 5.94 5.08
C LEU A 50 2.62 5.93 4.75
N ASP A 51 3.02 6.61 3.68
CA ASP A 51 4.42 6.80 3.30
C ASP A 51 5.20 7.54 4.39
N GLU A 52 4.63 8.62 4.93
CA GLU A 52 5.20 9.35 6.06
C GLU A 52 5.31 8.49 7.33
N CYS A 53 4.35 7.59 7.59
CA CYS A 53 4.42 6.64 8.71
C CYS A 53 5.57 5.64 8.57
N ILE A 54 5.81 5.14 7.36
CA ILE A 54 6.96 4.28 7.05
C ILE A 54 8.24 5.05 7.31
N HIS A 55 8.37 6.24 6.72
CA HIS A 55 9.55 7.08 6.87
C HIS A 55 9.84 7.43 8.34
N GLN A 56 8.81 7.72 9.14
CA GLN A 56 8.97 7.94 10.57
C GLN A 56 9.45 6.70 11.31
N THR A 57 8.95 5.52 10.95
CA THR A 57 9.35 4.25 11.56
C THR A 57 10.80 3.91 11.21
N GLU A 58 11.22 4.14 9.96
CA GLU A 58 12.61 4.01 9.50
C GLU A 58 13.57 4.92 10.27
N ILE A 59 13.16 6.16 10.58
CA ILE A 59 14.00 7.09 11.36
C ILE A 59 14.04 6.70 12.84
N VAL A 60 12.89 6.38 13.44
CA VAL A 60 12.77 6.14 14.88
C VAL A 60 13.38 4.79 15.29
N SER A 61 13.33 3.78 14.42
CA SER A 61 13.88 2.44 14.66
C SER A 61 15.37 2.45 15.08
N PRO A 62 16.30 3.01 14.28
CA PRO A 62 17.73 3.08 14.62
C PRO A 62 18.06 4.22 15.60
N LEU A 63 17.12 5.12 15.90
CA LEU A 63 17.38 6.33 16.67
C LEU A 63 17.96 6.04 18.05
N HIS A 64 17.50 4.98 18.71
CA HIS A 64 18.06 4.58 20.00
C HIS A 64 19.54 4.18 19.88
N THR A 65 19.90 3.44 18.83
CA THR A 65 21.30 3.06 18.56
C THR A 65 22.14 4.30 18.25
N LEU A 66 21.60 5.19 17.41
CA LEU A 66 22.23 6.47 17.07
C LEU A 66 22.47 7.35 18.32
N LEU A 67 21.48 7.42 19.22
CA LEU A 67 21.58 8.18 20.46
C LEU A 67 22.59 7.59 21.44
N ASN A 68 22.82 6.28 21.43
CA ASN A 68 23.77 5.64 22.34
C ASN A 68 25.20 5.54 21.78
N SER A 69 25.37 5.70 20.46
CA SER A 69 26.66 5.54 19.78
C SER A 69 26.93 6.61 18.71
N SER A 70 26.46 7.83 18.96
CA SER A 70 26.59 9.00 18.06
C SER A 70 28.04 9.26 17.60
N GLU A 71 29.02 8.98 18.45
CA GLU A 71 30.45 9.16 18.16
C GLU A 71 30.95 8.29 17.01
N VAL A 72 30.41 7.08 16.86
CA VAL A 72 30.77 6.12 15.82
C VAL A 72 30.29 6.60 14.44
N PHE A 73 29.11 7.25 14.41
CA PHE A 73 28.47 7.71 13.17
C PHE A 73 28.78 9.18 12.85
N SER A 74 29.43 9.89 13.76
CA SER A 74 29.81 11.30 13.60
C SER A 74 30.57 11.65 12.32
N PRO A 75 31.41 10.78 11.72
CA PRO A 75 32.09 11.11 10.46
C PRO A 75 31.16 11.12 9.24
N SER A 76 30.04 10.39 9.31
CA SER A 76 29.09 10.22 8.21
C SER A 76 27.85 11.11 8.36
N LEU A 77 27.64 11.68 9.54
CA LEU A 77 26.53 12.59 9.86
C LEU A 77 26.95 14.05 9.66
N GLU A 78 25.99 14.87 9.24
CA GLU A 78 26.20 16.31 9.18
C GLU A 78 26.45 16.89 10.58
N GLU A 79 27.28 17.93 10.64
CA GLU A 79 27.69 18.55 11.90
C GLU A 79 26.48 19.06 12.72
N GLU A 80 25.44 19.57 12.05
CA GLU A 80 24.21 20.04 12.70
C GLU A 80 23.44 18.90 13.38
N VAL A 81 23.39 17.72 12.77
CA VAL A 81 22.76 16.52 13.34
C VAL A 81 23.55 16.05 14.57
N VAL A 82 24.88 15.97 14.47
CA VAL A 82 25.75 15.57 15.59
C VAL A 82 25.59 16.52 16.78
N LYS A 83 25.54 17.84 16.52
CA LYS A 83 25.29 18.85 17.57
C LYS A 83 23.92 18.66 18.23
N ALA A 84 22.87 18.44 17.43
CA ALA A 84 21.53 18.21 17.95
C ALA A 84 21.43 16.95 18.82
N LEU A 85 22.09 15.86 18.42
CA LEU A 85 22.16 14.62 19.20
C LEU A 85 22.85 14.83 20.55
N LYS A 86 24.00 15.53 20.57
CA LYS A 86 24.74 15.85 21.81
C LYS A 86 23.93 16.75 22.75
N GLU A 87 23.23 17.74 22.21
CA GLU A 87 22.38 18.62 23.02
C GLU A 87 21.19 17.86 23.62
N TYR A 88 20.56 16.95 22.86
CA TYR A 88 19.52 16.07 23.38
C TYR A 88 20.01 15.19 24.54
N GLN A 89 21.18 14.56 24.42
CA GLN A 89 21.78 13.78 25.50
C GLN A 89 22.01 14.64 26.75
N ARG A 90 22.63 15.81 26.59
CA ARG A 90 22.89 16.75 27.70
C ARG A 90 21.60 17.19 28.40
N LEU A 91 20.52 17.44 27.65
CA LEU A 91 19.22 17.78 28.21
C LEU A 91 18.58 16.58 28.94
N GLY A 92 18.73 15.37 28.39
CA GLY A 92 18.25 14.13 29.00
C GLY A 92 18.94 13.85 30.34
N GLU A 93 20.26 14.00 30.39
CA GLU A 93 21.06 13.86 31.61
C GLU A 93 20.63 14.89 32.68
N LYS A 94 20.45 16.16 32.27
CA LYS A 94 19.96 17.21 33.16
C LYS A 94 18.56 16.89 33.70
N TYR A 95 17.65 16.44 32.84
CA TYR A 95 16.31 16.02 33.24
C TYR A 95 16.37 14.87 34.26
N GLN A 96 17.20 13.86 33.99
CA GLN A 96 17.33 12.70 34.87
C GLN A 96 17.94 13.06 36.22
N ALA A 97 18.94 13.96 36.24
CA ALA A 97 19.50 14.49 37.48
C ALA A 97 18.43 15.24 38.31
N MET A 98 17.59 16.05 37.68
CA MET A 98 16.48 16.75 38.35
C MET A 98 15.43 15.80 38.92
N VAL A 99 15.10 14.72 38.21
CA VAL A 99 14.15 13.70 38.70
C VAL A 99 14.66 12.97 39.93
N LEU A 100 15.99 12.75 40.01
CA LEU A 100 16.64 12.07 41.13
C LEU A 100 16.93 13.00 42.31
N ASP A 101 16.83 14.32 42.12
CA ASP A 101 17.08 15.30 43.16
C ASP A 101 15.88 15.43 44.11
N SER A 102 15.99 14.81 45.28
CA SER A 102 14.99 14.83 46.34
C SER A 102 15.03 16.10 47.22
N SER A 103 15.89 17.08 46.92
CA SER A 103 16.16 18.23 47.79
C SER A 103 15.34 19.48 47.50
N LEU A 104 14.63 19.54 46.36
CA LEU A 104 13.89 20.71 45.90
C LEU A 104 12.45 20.77 46.44
N ASP A 105 11.97 21.99 46.72
CA ASP A 105 10.57 22.25 47.05
C ASP A 105 9.65 21.73 45.94
N GLN A 106 8.61 21.01 46.34
CA GLN A 106 7.77 20.21 45.43
C GLN A 106 7.07 21.05 44.33
N SER A 107 6.87 22.35 44.56
CA SER A 107 6.29 23.28 43.57
C SER A 107 7.32 23.75 42.54
N GLU A 108 8.53 24.11 42.98
CA GLU A 108 9.59 24.60 42.09
C GLU A 108 10.20 23.47 41.26
N LEU A 109 10.35 22.28 41.86
CA LEU A 109 10.75 21.06 41.16
C LEU A 109 9.79 20.74 40.01
N LYS A 110 8.48 20.85 40.23
CA LYS A 110 7.46 20.61 39.17
C LYS A 110 7.60 21.58 38.01
N GLU A 111 7.83 22.86 38.28
CA GLU A 111 8.01 23.87 37.23
C GLU A 111 9.30 23.65 36.44
N GLN A 112 10.41 23.37 37.12
CA GLN A 112 11.69 23.06 36.49
C GLN A 112 11.62 21.78 35.66
N LEU A 113 10.94 20.74 36.17
CA LEU A 113 10.72 19.49 35.46
C LEU A 113 9.90 19.72 34.19
N ALA A 114 8.81 20.51 34.26
CA ALA A 114 8.00 20.84 33.09
C ALA A 114 8.81 21.58 32.01
N LYS A 115 9.64 22.55 32.41
CA LYS A 115 10.57 23.25 31.50
C LYS A 115 11.57 22.28 30.87
N SER A 116 12.15 21.39 31.66
CA SER A 116 13.12 20.41 31.19
C SER A 116 12.49 19.37 30.25
N THR A 117 11.29 18.87 30.56
CA THR A 117 10.51 17.98 29.68
C THR A 117 10.26 18.64 28.33
N LYS A 118 9.82 19.91 28.34
CA LYS A 118 9.58 20.66 27.10
C LYS A 118 10.88 20.81 26.29
N ALA A 119 11.98 21.13 26.94
CA ALA A 119 13.27 21.29 26.28
C ALA A 119 13.76 19.98 25.65
N VAL A 120 13.62 18.83 26.33
CA VAL A 120 13.93 17.50 25.77
C VAL A 120 13.06 17.20 24.55
N GLN A 121 11.76 17.49 24.63
CA GLN A 121 10.84 17.31 23.51
C GLN A 121 11.15 18.22 22.30
N ASP A 122 11.51 19.48 22.56
CA ASP A 122 11.90 20.43 21.51
C ASP A 122 13.20 19.99 20.83
N SER A 123 14.18 19.51 21.62
CA SER A 123 15.43 18.95 21.09
C SER A 123 15.19 17.68 20.25
N PHE A 124 14.31 16.79 20.72
CA PHE A 124 13.90 15.61 19.95
C PHE A 124 13.23 15.97 18.62
N ARG A 125 12.30 16.94 18.64
CA ARG A 125 11.67 17.46 17.41
C ARG A 125 12.70 18.05 16.46
N ASN A 126 13.71 18.76 16.98
CA ASN A 126 14.78 19.29 16.16
C ASN A 126 15.61 18.19 15.50
N ILE A 127 15.96 17.12 16.24
CA ILE A 127 16.62 15.94 15.68
C ILE A 127 15.76 15.35 14.56
N MET A 128 14.49 15.05 14.81
CA MET A 128 13.59 14.49 13.80
C MET A 128 13.49 15.36 12.54
N ARG A 129 13.46 16.69 12.71
CA ARG A 129 13.45 17.64 11.58
C ARG A 129 14.74 17.54 10.75
N LEU A 130 15.89 17.48 11.41
CA LEU A 130 17.19 17.39 10.74
C LEU A 130 17.38 16.05 10.03
N LEU A 131 17.02 14.95 10.69
CA LEU A 131 17.12 13.60 10.09
C LEU A 131 16.24 13.46 8.84
N LYS A 132 15.07 14.12 8.80
CA LYS A 132 14.19 14.15 7.62
C LYS A 132 14.70 15.06 6.49
N ALA A 133 15.38 16.14 6.82
CA ALA A 133 15.85 17.13 5.85
C ALA A 133 17.10 16.67 5.08
N THR A 134 17.90 15.79 5.70
CA THR A 134 19.22 15.41 5.19
C THR A 134 19.18 14.01 4.55
N PRO A 135 19.33 13.88 3.22
CA PRO A 135 19.21 12.60 2.52
C PRO A 135 20.31 11.59 2.87
N THR A 136 21.54 12.06 3.13
CA THR A 136 22.68 11.24 3.59
C THR A 136 22.43 10.57 4.94
N THR A 137 21.57 11.15 5.77
CA THR A 137 21.20 10.54 7.05
C THR A 137 20.50 9.22 6.84
N ARG A 138 19.67 9.06 5.80
CA ARG A 138 18.97 7.80 5.53
C ARG A 138 19.96 6.66 5.30
N GLU A 139 20.99 6.89 4.50
CA GLU A 139 22.04 5.90 4.22
C GLU A 139 22.78 5.49 5.49
N VAL A 140 23.06 6.47 6.37
CA VAL A 140 23.66 6.18 7.69
C VAL A 140 22.71 5.39 8.58
N LEU A 141 21.42 5.74 8.63
CA LEU A 141 20.40 5.04 9.41
C LEU A 141 20.19 3.60 8.92
N GLU A 142 20.20 3.38 7.61
CA GLU A 142 20.16 2.04 7.00
C GLU A 142 21.40 1.22 7.34
N SER A 143 22.58 1.86 7.42
CA SER A 143 23.82 1.17 7.85
C SER A 143 23.87 0.80 9.33
N ILE A 144 23.06 1.48 10.17
CA ILE A 144 22.94 1.22 11.61
C ILE A 144 22.09 -0.02 11.86
N GLU A 145 21.10 -0.30 10.99
CA GLU A 145 20.22 -1.43 11.19
C GLU A 145 21.01 -2.74 10.98
N PRO A 146 21.10 -3.62 12.00
CA PRO A 146 21.96 -4.77 11.89
C PRO A 146 21.43 -5.73 10.83
N ASN A 147 22.28 -6.11 9.88
CA ASN A 147 22.17 -7.31 9.05
C ASN A 147 22.16 -8.64 9.88
N THR A 148 21.79 -8.58 11.16
CA THR A 148 21.85 -9.70 12.10
C THR A 148 20.64 -10.62 11.90
N GLY A 149 20.61 -11.37 10.80
CA GLY A 149 19.95 -12.68 10.62
C GLY A 149 18.46 -12.84 10.98
N GLY A 150 17.77 -11.80 11.45
CA GLY A 150 16.41 -11.86 11.97
C GLY A 150 15.75 -10.49 11.89
N LYS A 151 14.53 -10.45 11.35
CA LYS A 151 13.73 -9.22 11.24
C LYS A 151 13.50 -8.63 12.64
N THR A 152 14.11 -7.48 12.92
CA THR A 152 13.85 -6.67 14.12
C THR A 152 12.35 -6.36 14.20
N LYS A 153 11.82 -6.13 15.42
CA LYS A 153 10.40 -5.76 15.59
C LYS A 153 10.00 -4.54 14.75
N SER A 154 10.93 -3.59 14.57
CA SER A 154 10.80 -2.45 13.66
C SER A 154 10.63 -2.88 12.21
N GLN A 155 11.48 -3.78 11.71
CA GLN A 155 11.39 -4.29 10.35
C GLN A 155 10.04 -4.96 10.07
N LYS A 156 9.51 -5.74 11.01
CA LYS A 156 8.17 -6.34 10.85
C LYS A 156 7.05 -5.30 10.77
N LEU A 157 7.19 -4.19 11.50
CA LEU A 157 6.27 -3.07 11.42
C LEU A 157 6.38 -2.35 10.06
N THR A 158 7.60 -2.10 9.59
CA THR A 158 7.86 -1.53 8.26
C THR A 158 7.28 -2.42 7.17
N ASP A 159 7.57 -3.72 7.20
CA ASP A 159 7.02 -4.71 6.25
C ASP A 159 5.49 -4.69 6.26
N GLY A 160 4.85 -4.68 7.44
CA GLY A 160 3.39 -4.62 7.55
C GLY A 160 2.79 -3.30 7.07
N LEU A 161 3.50 -2.18 7.24
CA LEU A 161 3.09 -0.89 6.67
C LEU A 161 3.20 -0.89 5.13
N CYS A 162 4.25 -1.50 4.58
CA CYS A 162 4.38 -1.69 3.13
C CYS A 162 3.23 -2.55 2.57
N GLU A 163 2.94 -3.70 3.20
CA GLU A 163 1.80 -4.55 2.83
C GLU A 163 0.47 -3.79 2.91
N LEU A 164 0.28 -2.99 3.97
CA LEU A 164 -0.92 -2.16 4.11
C LEU A 164 -1.02 -1.11 2.99
N ILE A 165 0.10 -0.47 2.61
CA ILE A 165 0.11 0.48 1.49
C ILE A 165 -0.30 -0.20 0.20
N GLU A 166 0.20 -1.39 -0.10
CA GLU A 166 -0.19 -2.13 -1.31
C GLU A 166 -1.69 -2.38 -1.35
N ILE A 167 -2.26 -2.85 -0.24
CA ILE A 167 -3.70 -3.11 -0.10
C ILE A 167 -4.51 -1.80 -0.24
N VAL A 168 -4.11 -0.74 0.45
CA VAL A 168 -4.80 0.55 0.42
C VAL A 168 -4.70 1.18 -0.97
N LEU A 169 -3.56 1.09 -1.62
CA LEU A 169 -3.36 1.58 -2.98
C LEU A 169 -4.27 0.83 -3.95
N GLU A 170 -4.34 -0.50 -3.87
CA GLU A 170 -5.27 -1.30 -4.67
C GLU A 170 -6.72 -0.84 -4.46
N ARG A 171 -7.13 -0.60 -3.20
CA ARG A 171 -8.48 -0.11 -2.86
C ARG A 171 -8.75 1.31 -3.35
N LEU A 172 -7.77 2.21 -3.30
CA LEU A 172 -7.91 3.60 -3.75
C LEU A 172 -7.90 3.72 -5.27
N LEU A 173 -7.21 2.83 -5.97
CA LEU A 173 -7.17 2.78 -7.44
C LEU A 173 -8.38 2.05 -8.04
N THR A 174 -9.07 1.22 -7.25
CA THR A 174 -10.25 0.48 -7.67
C THR A 174 -11.51 1.21 -7.22
N ALA A 175 -12.24 1.83 -8.16
CA ALA A 175 -13.50 2.47 -7.83
C ALA A 175 -14.60 1.44 -7.55
N ASP A 176 -15.57 1.73 -6.68
CA ASP A 176 -16.71 0.81 -6.40
C ASP A 176 -17.49 0.41 -7.66
N ALA A 177 -17.57 1.31 -8.65
CA ALA A 177 -18.17 1.03 -9.94
C ALA A 177 -17.37 0.01 -10.77
N GLU A 178 -16.05 0.09 -10.69
CA GLU A 178 -15.13 -0.83 -11.36
C GLU A 178 -15.19 -2.24 -10.75
N GLU A 179 -15.26 -2.32 -9.42
CA GLU A 179 -15.42 -3.60 -8.73
C GLU A 179 -16.76 -4.28 -9.07
N ARG A 180 -17.82 -3.49 -9.32
CA ARG A 180 -19.10 -4.01 -9.80
C ARG A 180 -18.99 -4.48 -11.26
N GLU A 181 -18.38 -3.69 -12.13
CA GLU A 181 -18.14 -4.06 -13.53
C GLU A 181 -17.30 -5.35 -13.66
N ARG A 182 -16.29 -5.51 -12.81
CA ARG A 182 -15.47 -6.73 -12.74
C ARG A 182 -16.30 -7.95 -12.33
N ARG A 183 -17.19 -7.81 -11.33
CA ARG A 183 -18.10 -8.88 -10.89
C ARG A 183 -19.10 -9.26 -11.99
N GLU A 184 -19.71 -8.29 -12.64
CA GLU A 184 -20.63 -8.52 -13.77
C GLU A 184 -19.92 -9.23 -14.93
N MET A 185 -18.69 -8.82 -15.25
CA MET A 185 -17.88 -9.49 -16.26
C MET A 185 -17.57 -10.94 -15.88
N MET A 186 -17.14 -11.18 -14.64
CA MET A 186 -16.84 -12.54 -14.17
C MET A 186 -18.06 -13.46 -14.30
N LEU A 187 -19.25 -12.98 -13.92
CA LEU A 187 -20.51 -13.72 -14.10
C LEU A 187 -20.79 -14.00 -15.59
N LYS A 188 -20.60 -13.02 -16.47
CA LYS A 188 -20.79 -13.19 -17.92
C LYS A 188 -19.82 -14.23 -18.51
N VAL A 189 -18.57 -14.25 -18.06
CA VAL A 189 -17.58 -15.26 -18.46
C VAL A 189 -17.99 -16.65 -17.97
N SER A 190 -18.38 -16.78 -16.70
CA SER A 190 -18.83 -18.06 -16.14
C SER A 190 -20.07 -18.62 -16.84
N LEU A 191 -21.03 -17.76 -17.18
CA LEU A 191 -22.22 -18.17 -17.95
C LEU A 191 -21.85 -18.67 -19.35
N ARG A 192 -20.94 -17.97 -20.04
CA ARG A 192 -20.44 -18.42 -21.34
C ARG A 192 -19.66 -19.72 -21.23
N LEU A 193 -18.86 -19.89 -20.18
CA LEU A 193 -18.13 -21.13 -19.94
C LEU A 193 -19.09 -22.31 -19.75
N SER A 194 -20.15 -22.13 -18.96
CA SER A 194 -21.20 -23.15 -18.77
C SER A 194 -21.89 -23.50 -20.09
N ALA A 195 -22.34 -22.51 -20.85
CA ALA A 195 -23.01 -22.75 -22.13
C ALA A 195 -22.08 -23.41 -23.16
N ASN A 196 -20.81 -23.03 -23.18
CA ASN A 196 -19.81 -23.68 -24.02
C ASN A 196 -19.57 -25.13 -23.57
N GLN A 197 -19.54 -25.41 -22.27
CA GLN A 197 -19.42 -26.78 -21.76
C GLN A 197 -20.62 -27.63 -22.16
N ASP A 198 -21.84 -27.11 -22.01
CA ASP A 198 -23.06 -27.81 -22.42
C ASP A 198 -23.06 -28.14 -23.93
N LEU A 199 -22.55 -27.20 -24.75
CA LEU A 199 -22.39 -27.41 -26.19
C LEU A 199 -21.33 -28.47 -26.51
N ILE A 200 -20.19 -28.47 -25.80
CA ILE A 200 -19.14 -29.48 -25.95
C ILE A 200 -19.71 -30.86 -25.59
N ASP A 201 -20.41 -31.00 -24.47
CA ASP A 201 -20.99 -32.26 -24.01
C ASP A 201 -22.02 -32.80 -25.04
N SER A 202 -22.83 -31.91 -25.63
CA SER A 202 -23.76 -32.29 -26.71
C SER A 202 -23.02 -32.78 -27.96
N LEU A 203 -21.99 -32.06 -28.39
CA LEU A 203 -21.20 -32.44 -29.57
C LEU A 203 -20.43 -33.75 -29.34
N GLU A 204 -19.89 -33.98 -28.15
CA GLU A 204 -19.24 -35.24 -27.78
C GLU A 204 -20.22 -36.42 -27.85
N LYS A 205 -21.46 -36.22 -27.39
CA LYS A 205 -22.51 -37.23 -27.50
C LYS A 205 -22.87 -37.51 -28.96
N ASP A 206 -23.02 -36.48 -29.79
CA ASP A 206 -23.34 -36.64 -31.21
C ASP A 206 -22.21 -37.37 -31.96
N VAL A 207 -20.95 -37.04 -31.67
CA VAL A 207 -19.77 -37.74 -32.19
C VAL A 207 -19.76 -39.21 -31.73
N TYR A 208 -20.04 -39.48 -30.45
CA TYR A 208 -20.11 -40.85 -29.94
C TYR A 208 -21.19 -41.68 -30.65
N MET A 209 -22.37 -41.09 -30.86
CA MET A 209 -23.45 -41.74 -31.61
C MET A 209 -23.06 -42.01 -33.07
N ALA A 210 -22.45 -41.04 -33.75
CA ALA A 210 -22.00 -41.21 -35.14
C ALA A 210 -20.90 -42.28 -35.29
N ILE A 211 -19.97 -42.38 -34.34
CA ILE A 211 -18.96 -43.46 -34.32
C ILE A 211 -19.64 -44.82 -34.15
N LYS A 212 -20.57 -44.92 -33.19
CA LYS A 212 -21.30 -46.16 -32.92
C LYS A 212 -22.12 -46.62 -34.13
N ASP A 213 -22.83 -45.70 -34.78
CA ASP A 213 -23.65 -46.02 -35.95
C ASP A 213 -22.77 -46.52 -37.11
N LYS A 214 -21.61 -45.89 -37.34
CA LYS A 214 -20.60 -46.31 -38.34
C LYS A 214 -19.96 -47.67 -38.01
N ASP A 215 -19.85 -48.05 -36.73
CA ASP A 215 -19.31 -49.35 -36.34
C ASP A 215 -20.36 -50.47 -36.36
N THR A 216 -21.65 -50.12 -36.50
CA THR A 216 -22.76 -51.07 -36.65
C THR A 216 -23.22 -51.30 -38.08
N GLU A 217 -22.66 -50.56 -39.04
CA GLU A 217 -22.85 -50.72 -40.50
C GLU A 217 -21.72 -51.58 -41.11
#